data_AF-A0A165QBA8-F1
#
_entry.id   AF-A0A165QBA8-F1
#
_cell.length_a   1.000
_cell.length_b   1.000
_cell.length_c   1.000
_cell.angle_alpha   90.00
_cell.angle_beta   90.00
_cell.angle_gamma   90.00
#
_symmetry.space_group_name_H-M   'P 1'
#
loop_
_entity.id
_entity.type
_entity.pdbx_description
1 polymer ?
#
loop_
_entity_poly.entity_id
_entity_poly.type
_entity_poly.pdbx_seq_one_letter_code
_entity_poly.pdbx_strand_id
1 'polypeptide(L)'
;MGASPVTRPVVAQGTIDLDLAARNSDFNDHNYKGRRERTGTPMFISLELASKIPLKIIPDPYLQRLYARFEKSKSDEYIKKAFGDSDDATSRCNQSLRNFKRVVSYELERSKNFVTATTNPNITHLPRHDCESVYMIMSYFLARAFPRGPNDSPSIRPPEPVDDDDQDSLERFCDVMLQHRIGIERSRHKLHFSRAQEEILHADLKHFAPVLQHMAAYMYVPWHLYDNETELDHAHIAFRWLLLLEIAAIESGEVPDVLFSTHPRLLWSETGRGRYVEDVVADVAA
;
A
#
# COMPACT_ATOMS: atom_id res chain seq x y z
N MET A 1 35.99 36.09 -36.62
CA MET A 1 35.27 34.82 -36.35
C MET A 1 34.80 34.86 -34.91
N GLY A 2 33.57 35.31 -34.67
CA GLY A 2 32.97 35.39 -33.34
C GLY A 2 32.04 34.20 -33.15
N ALA A 3 32.30 33.37 -32.14
CA ALA A 3 31.43 32.25 -31.80
C ALA A 3 30.11 32.79 -31.23
N SER A 4 28.98 32.42 -31.85
CA SER A 4 27.66 32.68 -31.28
C SER A 4 27.48 31.87 -30.00
N PRO A 5 26.88 32.44 -28.94
CA PRO A 5 26.61 31.72 -27.72
C PRO A 5 25.47 30.71 -28.00
N VAL A 6 25.74 29.44 -27.71
CA VAL A 6 24.73 28.38 -27.72
C VAL A 6 23.72 28.69 -26.61
N THR A 7 22.55 29.18 -27.01
CA THR A 7 21.40 29.32 -26.12
C THR A 7 20.95 27.91 -25.72
N ARG A 8 21.11 27.56 -24.44
CA ARG A 8 20.46 26.38 -23.87
C ARG A 8 18.95 26.54 -24.03
N PRO A 9 18.21 25.50 -24.44
CA PRO A 9 16.76 25.54 -24.38
C PRO A 9 16.35 25.77 -22.93
N VAL A 10 15.61 26.84 -22.71
CA VAL A 10 14.88 27.07 -21.47
C VAL A 10 13.86 25.95 -21.39
N VAL A 11 14.15 24.94 -20.56
CA VAL A 11 13.13 24.00 -20.13
C VAL A 11 12.11 24.86 -19.40
N ALA A 12 10.94 25.03 -20.01
CA ALA A 12 9.81 25.60 -19.31
C ALA A 12 9.66 24.79 -18.02
N GLN A 13 9.78 25.44 -16.86
CA GLN A 13 9.28 24.93 -15.60
C GLN A 13 7.76 24.84 -15.73
N GLY A 14 7.28 23.92 -16.55
CA GLY A 14 5.99 23.29 -16.31
C GLY A 14 6.18 22.58 -14.99
N THR A 15 5.64 23.16 -13.92
CA THR A 15 5.30 22.42 -12.73
C THR A 15 4.64 21.14 -13.22
N ILE A 16 5.32 20.01 -13.09
CA ILE A 16 4.68 18.71 -13.19
C ILE A 16 3.72 18.74 -12.01
N ASP A 17 2.48 19.17 -12.27
CA ASP A 17 1.37 18.95 -11.38
C ASP A 17 1.22 17.44 -11.38
N LEU A 18 1.87 16.80 -10.40
CA LEU A 18 1.65 15.40 -10.07
C LEU A 18 0.23 15.35 -9.52
N ASP A 19 -0.74 15.41 -10.44
CA ASP A 19 -2.19 15.32 -10.33
C ASP A 19 -2.68 14.92 -8.93
N LEU A 20 -2.55 15.84 -7.96
CA LEU A 20 -3.06 15.63 -6.61
C LEU A 20 -4.58 15.71 -6.77
N ALA A 21 -5.27 14.60 -6.53
CA ALA A 21 -6.72 14.54 -6.71
C ALA A 21 -7.46 15.63 -5.91
N ALA A 22 -6.85 16.11 -4.82
CA ALA A 22 -7.09 17.39 -4.18
C ALA A 22 -5.85 17.82 -3.37
N ARG A 23 -5.66 19.11 -3.11
CA ARG A 23 -4.73 19.59 -2.07
C ARG A 23 -5.38 19.44 -0.68
N ASN A 24 -4.58 19.34 0.39
CA ASN A 24 -5.11 19.35 1.75
C ASN A 24 -5.98 20.59 2.07
N SER A 25 -5.71 21.73 1.44
CA SER A 25 -6.55 22.92 1.53
C SER A 25 -7.95 22.73 0.95
N ASP A 26 -8.07 21.92 -0.10
CA ASP A 26 -9.28 21.78 -0.89
C ASP A 26 -10.34 20.97 -0.13
N PHE A 27 -9.91 20.02 0.71
CA PHE A 27 -10.81 19.28 1.61
C PHE A 27 -11.45 20.14 2.70
N ASN A 28 -10.89 21.32 2.98
CA ASN A 28 -11.46 22.29 3.93
C ASN A 28 -12.36 23.33 3.24
N ASP A 29 -12.42 23.35 1.91
CA ASP A 29 -13.29 24.26 1.16
C ASP A 29 -14.66 23.63 0.94
N HIS A 30 -15.70 24.22 1.51
CA HIS A 30 -17.09 23.78 1.34
C HIS A 30 -17.59 23.80 -0.11
N ASN A 31 -16.92 24.52 -1.01
CA ASN A 31 -17.25 24.56 -2.44
C ASN A 31 -16.48 23.52 -3.27
N TYR A 32 -15.51 22.83 -2.68
CA TYR A 32 -14.74 21.81 -3.38
C TYR A 32 -15.63 20.59 -3.66
N LYS A 33 -15.88 20.31 -4.95
CA LYS A 33 -16.82 19.28 -5.37
C LYS A 33 -16.27 17.85 -5.26
N GLY A 34 -14.98 17.69 -4.98
CA GLY A 34 -14.30 16.38 -4.91
C GLY A 34 -14.22 15.68 -6.26
N ARG A 35 -13.10 15.02 -6.56
CA ARG A 35 -13.03 14.11 -7.71
C ARG A 35 -13.69 12.78 -7.33
N ARG A 36 -14.64 12.34 -8.17
CA ARG A 36 -15.27 11.01 -8.12
C ARG A 36 -14.91 10.17 -9.34
N GLU A 37 -14.06 10.72 -10.20
CA GLU A 37 -13.60 10.04 -11.41
C GLU A 37 -12.72 8.86 -11.00
N ARG A 38 -12.91 7.74 -11.70
CA ARG A 38 -12.12 6.53 -11.49
C ARG A 38 -10.89 6.57 -12.38
N THR A 39 -9.95 7.44 -12.03
CA THR A 39 -8.70 7.64 -12.77
C THR A 39 -7.53 7.05 -11.98
N GLY A 40 -6.54 6.53 -12.69
CA GLY A 40 -5.34 5.90 -12.11
C GLY A 40 -4.91 4.63 -12.82
N THR A 41 -3.76 4.10 -12.45
CA THR A 41 -3.30 2.79 -12.93
C THR A 41 -4.24 1.71 -12.39
N PRO A 42 -4.93 0.93 -13.23
CA PRO A 42 -5.95 -0.02 -12.78
C PRO A 42 -5.47 -0.92 -11.64
N MET A 43 -4.26 -1.46 -11.75
CA MET A 43 -3.64 -2.31 -10.73
C MET A 43 -3.59 -1.66 -9.33
N PHE A 44 -3.38 -0.35 -9.24
CA PHE A 44 -3.06 0.35 -8.00
C PHE A 44 -4.18 1.24 -7.47
N ILE A 45 -5.21 1.54 -8.24
CA ILE A 45 -6.34 2.34 -7.75
C ILE A 45 -7.04 1.63 -6.57
N SER A 46 -7.37 2.39 -5.52
CA SER A 46 -8.17 1.93 -4.37
C SER A 46 -9.38 1.10 -4.77
N LEU A 47 -9.68 0.02 -4.03
CA LEU A 47 -10.83 -0.85 -4.26
C LEU A 47 -12.16 -0.08 -4.25
N GLU A 48 -12.30 0.86 -3.31
CA GLU A 48 -13.53 1.61 -3.12
C GLU A 48 -13.80 2.56 -4.29
N LEU A 49 -12.74 3.21 -4.80
CA LEU A 49 -12.85 4.08 -5.97
C LEU A 49 -13.03 3.29 -7.26
N ALA A 50 -12.32 2.17 -7.39
CA ALA A 50 -12.36 1.37 -8.60
C ALA A 50 -13.67 0.57 -8.76
N SER A 51 -14.34 0.20 -7.67
CA SER A 51 -15.60 -0.52 -7.74
C SER A 51 -16.80 0.34 -8.16
N LYS A 52 -17.74 -0.27 -8.89
CA LYS A 52 -19.08 0.29 -9.15
C LYS A 52 -20.12 -0.10 -8.11
N ILE A 53 -19.85 -1.16 -7.36
CA ILE A 53 -20.78 -1.75 -6.40
C ILE A 53 -20.16 -1.76 -5.00
N PRO A 54 -20.95 -1.60 -3.93
CA PRO A 54 -20.45 -1.79 -2.57
C PRO A 54 -19.87 -3.19 -2.39
N LEU A 55 -18.62 -3.27 -1.92
CA LEU A 55 -17.93 -4.52 -1.62
C LEU A 55 -18.07 -4.84 -0.13
N LYS A 56 -18.36 -6.08 0.22
CA LYS A 56 -18.52 -6.48 1.64
C LYS A 56 -17.18 -6.38 2.38
N ILE A 57 -17.25 -5.81 3.58
CA ILE A 57 -16.12 -5.66 4.51
C ILE A 57 -16.35 -6.56 5.74
N ILE A 58 -15.45 -7.51 5.90
CA ILE A 58 -15.39 -8.45 7.03
C ILE A 58 -14.48 -7.83 8.09
N PRO A 59 -14.85 -7.84 9.38
CA PRO A 59 -13.94 -7.36 10.42
C PRO A 59 -12.59 -8.10 10.41
N ASP A 60 -11.49 -7.35 10.43
CA ASP A 60 -10.15 -7.92 10.43
C ASP A 60 -9.65 -8.21 11.87
N PRO A 61 -9.35 -9.47 12.22
CA PRO A 61 -8.77 -9.80 13.52
C PRO A 61 -7.38 -9.17 13.77
N TYR A 62 -6.67 -8.70 12.74
CA TYR A 62 -5.38 -8.00 12.90
C TYR A 62 -5.54 -6.55 13.36
N LEU A 63 -6.73 -5.97 13.31
CA LEU A 63 -6.93 -4.58 13.72
C LEU A 63 -6.54 -4.34 15.19
N GLN A 64 -6.85 -5.30 16.09
CA GLN A 64 -6.41 -5.24 17.49
C GLN A 64 -4.89 -5.35 17.63
N ARG A 65 -4.26 -6.24 16.84
CA ARG A 65 -2.80 -6.40 16.86
C ARG A 65 -2.10 -5.14 16.38
N LEU A 66 -2.65 -4.50 15.35
CA LEU A 66 -2.16 -3.22 14.85
C LEU A 66 -2.24 -2.13 15.92
N TYR A 67 -3.39 -2.00 16.60
CA TYR A 67 -3.51 -1.06 17.71
C TYR A 67 -2.48 -1.34 18.81
N ALA A 68 -2.33 -2.60 19.24
CA ALA A 68 -1.34 -2.97 20.24
C ALA A 68 0.09 -2.65 19.81
N ARG A 69 0.41 -2.82 18.52
CA ARG A 69 1.71 -2.46 17.95
C ARG A 69 1.96 -0.95 18.00
N PHE A 70 0.97 -0.12 17.65
CA PHE A 70 1.11 1.33 17.80
C PHE A 70 1.22 1.76 19.26
N GLU A 71 0.43 1.17 20.15
CA GLU A 71 0.48 1.47 21.59
C GLU A 71 1.85 1.13 22.20
N LYS A 72 2.42 -0.02 21.85
CA LYS A 72 3.75 -0.46 22.31
C LYS A 72 4.88 0.45 21.78
N SER A 73 4.74 0.96 20.56
CA SER A 73 5.78 1.72 19.87
C SER A 73 5.66 3.24 20.01
N LYS A 74 4.64 3.75 20.70
CA LYS A 74 4.45 5.21 20.86
C LYS A 74 5.63 5.93 21.50
N SER A 75 6.43 5.19 22.29
CA SER A 75 7.60 5.73 22.98
C SER A 75 8.93 5.51 22.24
N ASP A 76 8.88 4.87 21.07
CA ASP A 76 10.02 4.70 20.17
C ASP A 76 10.59 6.07 19.71
N GLU A 77 11.91 6.17 19.57
CA GLU A 77 12.57 7.44 19.25
C GLU A 77 12.19 7.98 17.87
N TYR A 78 12.06 7.12 16.85
CA TYR A 78 11.67 7.53 15.51
C TYR A 78 10.24 8.07 15.52
N ILE A 79 9.36 7.41 16.29
CA ILE A 79 7.96 7.83 16.44
C ILE A 79 7.87 9.16 17.20
N LYS A 80 8.57 9.30 18.32
CA LYS A 80 8.62 10.56 19.08
C LYS A 80 9.13 11.71 18.21
N LYS A 81 10.19 11.48 17.44
CA LYS A 81 10.75 12.48 16.53
C LYS A 81 9.79 12.86 15.40
N ALA A 82 9.02 11.91 14.89
CA ALA A 82 8.10 12.15 13.77
C ALA A 82 6.76 12.78 14.15
N PHE A 83 6.24 12.48 15.35
CA PHE A 83 4.87 12.80 15.77
C PHE A 83 4.77 13.57 17.10
N GLY A 84 5.91 13.90 17.72
CA GLY A 84 5.99 14.57 19.02
C GLY A 84 6.05 13.59 20.19
N ASP A 85 6.36 14.12 21.38
CA ASP A 85 6.58 13.30 22.57
C ASP A 85 5.29 12.60 23.03
N SER A 86 5.42 11.35 23.47
CA SER A 86 4.31 10.52 23.94
C SER A 86 3.81 10.94 25.32
N ASP A 87 4.58 11.75 26.06
CA ASP A 87 4.23 12.19 27.40
C ASP A 87 3.33 13.45 27.39
N ASP A 88 3.25 14.12 26.24
CA ASP A 88 2.30 15.20 26.00
C ASP A 88 0.96 14.63 25.51
N ALA A 89 -0.08 14.72 26.34
CA ALA A 89 -1.43 14.25 26.00
C ALA A 89 -2.04 14.95 24.76
N THR A 90 -1.51 16.12 24.38
CA THR A 90 -1.91 16.88 23.19
C THR A 90 -1.08 16.55 21.96
N SER A 91 -0.05 15.70 22.09
CA SER A 91 0.77 15.30 20.94
C SER A 91 -0.07 14.58 19.88
N ARG A 92 0.29 14.80 18.62
CA ARG A 92 -0.38 14.19 17.46
C ARG A 92 -0.36 12.66 17.55
N CYS A 93 0.73 12.10 18.10
CA CYS A 93 0.87 10.69 18.45
C CYS A 93 -0.28 10.18 19.33
N ASN A 94 -0.49 10.82 20.49
CA ASN A 94 -1.53 10.44 21.45
C ASN A 94 -2.95 10.69 20.92
N GLN A 95 -3.16 11.75 20.13
CA GLN A 95 -4.46 12.00 19.51
C GLN A 95 -4.81 10.92 18.48
N SER A 96 -3.87 10.58 17.59
CA SER A 96 -4.04 9.55 16.57
C SER A 96 -4.35 8.18 17.20
N LEU A 97 -3.59 7.81 18.24
CA LEU A 97 -3.82 6.57 19.00
C LEU A 97 -5.18 6.53 19.67
N ARG A 98 -5.61 7.61 20.31
CA ARG A 98 -6.94 7.68 20.95
C ARG A 98 -8.06 7.53 19.93
N ASN A 99 -7.98 8.23 18.80
CA ASN A 99 -8.96 8.12 17.72
C ASN A 99 -8.99 6.70 17.16
N PHE A 100 -7.83 6.10 16.90
CA PHE A 100 -7.75 4.73 16.40
C PHE A 100 -8.30 3.71 17.40
N LYS A 101 -8.04 3.87 18.71
CA LYS A 101 -8.59 3.03 19.77
C LYS A 101 -10.13 2.99 19.77
N ARG A 102 -10.76 4.14 19.55
CA ARG A 102 -12.22 4.25 19.47
C ARG A 102 -12.75 3.45 18.29
N VAL A 103 -12.14 3.62 17.13
CA VAL A 103 -12.51 2.90 15.90
C VAL A 103 -12.32 1.40 16.06
N VAL A 104 -11.20 0.96 16.63
CA VAL A 104 -10.97 -0.45 16.99
C VAL A 104 -12.09 -0.96 17.89
N SER A 105 -12.50 -0.18 18.89
CA SER A 105 -13.59 -0.58 19.80
C SER A 105 -14.92 -0.73 19.05
N TYR A 106 -15.27 0.22 18.17
CA TYR A 106 -16.47 0.12 17.35
C TYR A 106 -16.45 -1.05 16.36
N GLU A 107 -15.30 -1.31 15.72
CA GLU A 107 -15.15 -2.45 14.81
C GLU A 107 -15.29 -3.79 15.54
N LEU A 108 -14.84 -3.86 16.79
CA LEU A 108 -15.04 -5.05 17.64
C LEU A 108 -16.50 -5.26 18.02
N GLU A 109 -17.21 -4.19 18.36
CA GLU A 109 -18.65 -4.26 18.60
C GLU A 109 -19.41 -4.65 17.32
N ARG A 110 -19.06 -4.05 16.17
CA ARG A 110 -19.60 -4.39 14.85
C ARG A 110 -19.43 -5.88 14.55
N SER A 111 -18.23 -6.41 14.80
CA SER A 111 -17.90 -7.82 14.63
C SER A 111 -18.73 -8.73 15.52
N LYS A 112 -18.81 -8.43 16.83
CA LYS A 112 -19.61 -9.21 17.80
C LYS A 112 -21.10 -9.25 17.46
N ASN A 113 -21.61 -8.15 16.92
CA ASN A 113 -23.03 -8.01 16.58
C ASN A 113 -23.34 -8.49 15.15
N PHE A 114 -22.37 -9.07 14.43
CA PHE A 114 -22.50 -9.55 13.04
C PHE A 114 -23.04 -8.48 12.08
N VAL A 115 -22.72 -7.21 12.33
CA VAL A 115 -23.16 -6.10 11.49
C VAL A 115 -22.30 -6.04 10.23
N THR A 116 -22.93 -6.23 9.08
CA THR A 116 -22.25 -6.18 7.78
C THR A 116 -21.94 -4.73 7.42
N ALA A 117 -20.70 -4.46 7.02
CA ALA A 117 -20.29 -3.20 6.41
C ALA A 117 -19.94 -3.42 4.93
N THR A 118 -20.00 -2.36 4.15
CA THR A 118 -19.58 -2.37 2.73
C THR A 118 -18.77 -1.14 2.41
N THR A 119 -17.92 -1.18 1.39
CA THR A 119 -17.32 0.04 0.82
C THR A 119 -18.39 0.98 0.28
N ASN A 120 -18.06 2.26 0.14
CA ASN A 120 -18.91 3.29 -0.45
C ASN A 120 -18.37 3.75 -1.83
N PRO A 121 -18.83 3.15 -2.94
CA PRO A 121 -18.32 3.48 -4.29
C PRO A 121 -18.70 4.88 -4.80
N ASN A 122 -19.50 5.63 -4.03
CA ASN A 122 -19.93 6.99 -4.37
C ASN A 122 -19.17 8.06 -3.59
N ILE A 123 -18.19 7.65 -2.76
CA ILE A 123 -17.38 8.59 -1.98
C ILE A 123 -16.47 9.40 -2.91
N THR A 124 -16.16 10.63 -2.51
CA THR A 124 -15.09 11.41 -3.12
C THR A 124 -13.75 10.77 -2.81
N HIS A 125 -12.77 10.97 -3.68
CA HIS A 125 -11.39 10.61 -3.38
C HIS A 125 -10.95 11.32 -2.08
N LEU A 126 -10.41 10.56 -1.12
CA LEU A 126 -9.84 10.99 0.16
C LEU A 126 -8.38 10.53 0.28
N PRO A 127 -7.55 11.18 1.12
CA PRO A 127 -6.13 10.82 1.30
C PRO A 127 -5.86 9.35 1.65
N ARG A 128 -6.82 8.65 2.29
CA ARG A 128 -6.70 7.21 2.57
C ARG A 128 -6.70 6.33 1.32
N HIS A 129 -7.30 6.76 0.21
CA HIS A 129 -7.28 6.00 -1.04
C HIS A 129 -5.90 6.07 -1.73
N ASP A 130 -5.18 7.18 -1.54
CA ASP A 130 -3.76 7.27 -1.93
C ASP A 130 -2.91 6.29 -1.12
N CYS A 131 -3.14 6.18 0.20
CA CYS A 131 -2.49 5.18 1.05
C CYS A 131 -2.80 3.75 0.58
N GLU A 132 -4.04 3.45 0.22
CA GLU A 132 -4.39 2.14 -0.35
C GLU A 132 -3.61 1.86 -1.64
N SER A 133 -3.43 2.86 -2.48
CA SER A 133 -2.63 2.76 -3.70
C SER A 133 -1.14 2.51 -3.39
N VAL A 134 -0.59 3.18 -2.39
CA VAL A 134 0.78 2.94 -1.89
C VAL A 134 0.94 1.50 -1.39
N TYR A 135 -0.03 0.99 -0.62
CA TYR A 135 -0.02 -0.40 -0.17
C TYR A 135 -0.01 -1.39 -1.34
N MET A 136 -0.81 -1.14 -2.38
CA MET A 136 -0.85 -2.00 -3.57
C MET A 136 0.45 -1.97 -4.37
N ILE A 137 1.05 -0.78 -4.49
CA ILE A 137 2.38 -0.60 -5.10
C ILE A 137 3.40 -1.41 -4.31
N MET A 138 3.50 -1.19 -2.99
CA MET A 138 4.45 -1.89 -2.14
C MET A 138 4.28 -3.41 -2.22
N SER A 139 3.05 -3.90 -2.11
CA SER A 139 2.75 -5.34 -2.16
C SER A 139 3.18 -5.95 -3.50
N TYR A 140 2.85 -5.28 -4.62
CA TYR A 140 3.23 -5.76 -5.95
C TYR A 140 4.75 -5.75 -6.17
N PHE A 141 5.41 -4.65 -5.84
CA PHE A 141 6.85 -4.53 -6.03
C PHE A 141 7.64 -5.44 -5.11
N LEU A 142 7.23 -5.64 -3.85
CA LEU A 142 7.86 -6.59 -2.94
C LEU A 142 7.64 -8.05 -3.36
N ALA A 143 6.42 -8.40 -3.84
CA ALA A 143 6.16 -9.73 -4.39
C ALA A 143 7.06 -10.03 -5.59
N ARG A 144 7.28 -9.02 -6.45
CA ARG A 144 8.18 -9.10 -7.61
C ARG A 144 9.64 -8.81 -7.28
N ALA A 145 9.97 -8.39 -6.05
CA ALA A 145 11.32 -8.04 -5.69
C ALA A 145 12.19 -9.28 -5.54
N PHE A 146 13.46 -9.13 -5.89
CA PHE A 146 14.42 -10.20 -5.80
C PHE A 146 15.63 -9.72 -4.99
N PRO A 147 16.02 -10.39 -3.88
CA PRO A 147 17.19 -10.01 -3.10
C PRO A 147 18.46 -10.04 -3.94
N ARG A 148 19.38 -9.11 -3.71
CA ARG A 148 20.67 -9.08 -4.39
C ARG A 148 21.50 -10.29 -3.94
N GLY A 149 22.11 -10.99 -4.90
CA GLY A 149 22.91 -12.18 -4.60
C GLY A 149 24.20 -11.86 -3.85
N PRO A 150 24.86 -12.87 -3.24
CA PRO A 150 25.99 -12.72 -2.32
C PRO A 150 27.27 -12.07 -2.87
N ASN A 151 27.35 -11.80 -4.18
CA ASN A 151 28.51 -11.15 -4.83
C ASN A 151 28.14 -9.86 -5.54
N ASP A 152 27.12 -9.15 -5.06
CA ASP A 152 26.61 -7.92 -5.69
C ASP A 152 26.13 -8.12 -7.15
N SER A 153 26.09 -9.37 -7.59
CA SER A 153 25.62 -9.79 -8.90
C SER A 153 24.10 -9.84 -8.84
N PRO A 154 23.39 -9.31 -9.85
CA PRO A 154 21.98 -9.64 -10.00
C PRO A 154 21.92 -11.18 -10.01
N SER A 155 21.14 -11.81 -9.15
CA SER A 155 20.85 -13.22 -9.38
C SER A 155 20.07 -13.27 -10.69
N ILE A 156 20.78 -13.66 -11.74
CA ILE A 156 20.27 -13.68 -13.11
C ILE A 156 19.22 -14.77 -13.28
N ARG A 157 19.18 -15.73 -12.35
CA ARG A 157 18.19 -16.79 -12.33
C ARG A 157 17.36 -16.66 -11.06
N PRO A 158 16.02 -16.71 -11.16
CA PRO A 158 15.20 -16.99 -10.00
C PRO A 158 15.75 -18.26 -9.34
N PRO A 159 15.81 -18.33 -8.00
CA PRO A 159 15.91 -19.61 -7.32
C PRO A 159 14.75 -20.46 -7.85
N GLU A 160 15.01 -21.75 -8.04
CA GLU A 160 13.91 -22.68 -8.23
C GLU A 160 12.93 -22.47 -7.06
N PRO A 161 11.61 -22.49 -7.31
CA PRO A 161 10.64 -22.34 -6.24
C PRO A 161 11.03 -23.24 -5.08
N VAL A 162 11.05 -22.67 -3.89
CA VAL A 162 11.33 -23.44 -2.67
C VAL A 162 10.18 -24.45 -2.42
N ASP A 163 9.00 -24.13 -2.96
CA ASP A 163 7.79 -24.95 -3.01
C ASP A 163 6.95 -24.54 -4.25
N ASP A 164 6.31 -25.48 -4.94
CA ASP A 164 5.44 -25.19 -6.10
C ASP A 164 4.26 -24.28 -5.68
N ASP A 165 3.80 -24.39 -4.43
CA ASP A 165 2.67 -23.64 -3.88
C ASP A 165 2.95 -22.13 -3.71
N ASP A 166 4.19 -21.72 -3.37
CA ASP A 166 4.57 -20.30 -3.20
C ASP A 166 4.64 -19.60 -4.58
N GLN A 167 5.11 -20.32 -5.62
CA GLN A 167 5.17 -19.79 -6.98
C GLN A 167 3.77 -19.64 -7.58
N ASP A 168 2.90 -20.63 -7.42
CA ASP A 168 1.49 -20.57 -7.82
C ASP A 168 0.77 -19.39 -7.14
N SER A 169 1.08 -19.14 -5.87
CA SER A 169 0.54 -18.02 -5.10
C SER A 169 1.00 -16.67 -5.64
N LEU A 170 2.30 -16.53 -5.93
CA LEU A 170 2.86 -15.34 -6.58
C LEU A 170 2.20 -15.07 -7.94
N GLU A 171 2.08 -16.09 -8.78
CA GLU A 171 1.51 -15.97 -10.13
C GLU A 171 0.06 -15.56 -10.08
N ARG A 172 -0.75 -16.24 -9.27
CA ARG A 172 -2.15 -15.89 -9.06
C ARG A 172 -2.29 -14.46 -8.57
N PHE A 173 -1.45 -14.02 -7.63
CA PHE A 173 -1.45 -12.64 -7.16
C PHE A 173 -1.12 -11.65 -8.30
N CYS A 174 -0.04 -11.90 -9.04
CA CYS A 174 0.39 -11.02 -10.14
C CYS A 174 -0.64 -10.95 -11.26
N ASP A 175 -1.24 -12.07 -11.64
CA ASP A 175 -2.26 -12.16 -12.67
C ASP A 175 -3.51 -11.37 -12.29
N VAL A 176 -3.99 -11.53 -11.05
CA VAL A 176 -5.14 -10.76 -10.56
C VAL A 176 -4.86 -9.26 -10.61
N MET A 177 -3.64 -8.84 -10.27
CA MET A 177 -3.23 -7.43 -10.29
C MET A 177 -3.07 -6.89 -11.72
N LEU A 178 -2.45 -7.63 -12.65
CA LEU A 178 -2.22 -7.23 -14.05
C LEU A 178 -3.49 -7.23 -14.90
N GLN A 179 -4.37 -8.20 -14.67
CA GLN A 179 -5.63 -8.33 -15.40
C GLN A 179 -6.74 -7.44 -14.84
N HIS A 180 -6.51 -6.76 -13.71
CA HIS A 180 -7.50 -5.88 -13.13
C HIS A 180 -7.91 -4.76 -14.08
N ARG A 181 -9.21 -4.44 -14.08
CA ARG A 181 -9.80 -3.32 -14.83
C ARG A 181 -10.76 -2.56 -13.92
N ILE A 182 -10.71 -1.24 -13.99
CA ILE A 182 -11.58 -0.36 -13.20
C ILE A 182 -13.06 -0.71 -13.47
N GLY A 183 -13.83 -0.81 -12.40
CA GLY A 183 -15.22 -1.26 -12.42
C GLY A 183 -15.40 -2.77 -12.41
N ILE A 184 -14.32 -3.55 -12.45
CA ILE A 184 -14.30 -5.02 -12.46
C ILE A 184 -13.45 -5.53 -11.28
N GLU A 185 -14.03 -5.51 -10.08
CA GLU A 185 -13.37 -5.93 -8.83
C GLU A 185 -13.48 -7.43 -8.56
N ARG A 186 -13.06 -8.27 -9.53
CA ARG A 186 -13.16 -9.75 -9.51
C ARG A 186 -12.67 -10.37 -8.19
N SER A 187 -11.38 -10.66 -8.10
CA SER A 187 -10.75 -11.32 -6.95
C SER A 187 -9.73 -10.45 -6.25
N ARG A 188 -9.49 -9.22 -6.74
CA ARG A 188 -8.55 -8.25 -6.16
C ARG A 188 -8.92 -7.89 -4.72
N HIS A 189 -10.22 -7.73 -4.44
CA HIS A 189 -10.71 -7.54 -3.07
C HIS A 189 -10.31 -8.69 -2.15
N LYS A 190 -10.26 -9.94 -2.63
CA LYS A 190 -9.84 -11.09 -1.82
C LYS A 190 -8.35 -11.04 -1.49
N LEU A 191 -7.53 -10.42 -2.33
CA LEU A 191 -6.09 -10.26 -2.07
C LEU A 191 -5.84 -9.36 -0.85
N HIS A 192 -6.61 -8.28 -0.70
CA HIS A 192 -6.56 -7.42 0.49
C HIS A 192 -6.91 -8.19 1.79
N PHE A 193 -7.70 -9.26 1.70
CA PHE A 193 -8.15 -10.05 2.85
C PHE A 193 -7.32 -11.32 3.05
N SER A 194 -6.40 -11.60 2.12
CA SER A 194 -5.61 -12.81 2.17
C SER A 194 -4.42 -12.62 3.12
N ARG A 195 -4.20 -13.63 3.96
CA ARG A 195 -2.96 -13.75 4.74
C ARG A 195 -1.75 -14.15 3.88
N ALA A 196 -1.98 -14.36 2.59
CA ALA A 196 -1.03 -14.82 1.57
C ALA A 196 0.09 -13.81 1.27
N GLN A 197 0.17 -12.67 1.97
CA GLN A 197 1.30 -11.74 1.82
C GLN A 197 2.63 -12.42 2.10
N GLU A 198 2.69 -13.38 3.02
CA GLU A 198 3.91 -14.16 3.27
C GLU A 198 4.22 -15.15 2.13
N GLU A 199 3.18 -15.74 1.54
CA GLU A 199 3.26 -16.76 0.49
C GLU A 199 3.75 -16.16 -0.85
N ILE A 200 3.43 -14.90 -1.14
CA ILE A 200 3.85 -14.24 -2.38
C ILE A 200 5.25 -13.63 -2.31
N LEU A 201 5.83 -13.46 -1.12
CA LEU A 201 7.14 -12.83 -0.93
C LEU A 201 8.27 -13.83 -1.09
N HIS A 202 9.42 -13.35 -1.56
CA HIS A 202 10.65 -14.12 -1.52
C HIS A 202 10.99 -14.48 -0.06
N ALA A 203 11.61 -15.65 0.18
CA ALA A 203 11.96 -16.13 1.51
C ALA A 203 12.66 -15.05 2.37
N ASP A 204 13.69 -14.40 1.83
CA ASP A 204 14.43 -13.33 2.51
C ASP A 204 13.60 -12.07 2.78
N LEU A 205 12.45 -11.90 2.12
CA LEU A 205 11.54 -10.76 2.28
C LEU A 205 10.31 -11.09 3.14
N LYS A 206 10.11 -12.35 3.56
CA LYS A 206 8.94 -12.77 4.36
C LYS A 206 8.81 -11.97 5.66
N HIS A 207 9.91 -11.44 6.19
CA HIS A 207 9.90 -10.57 7.38
C HIS A 207 9.14 -9.24 7.17
N PHE A 208 8.90 -8.79 5.93
CA PHE A 208 8.04 -7.64 5.62
C PHE A 208 6.54 -7.99 5.58
N ALA A 209 6.16 -9.27 5.59
CA ALA A 209 4.75 -9.67 5.56
C ALA A 209 3.93 -9.06 6.71
N PRO A 210 4.42 -8.98 7.97
CA PRO A 210 3.68 -8.34 9.05
C PRO A 210 3.35 -6.86 8.81
N VAL A 211 4.26 -6.06 8.22
CA VAL A 211 3.95 -4.66 7.94
C VAL A 211 2.88 -4.53 6.84
N LEU A 212 2.95 -5.35 5.79
CA LEU A 212 1.93 -5.39 4.74
C LEU A 212 0.57 -5.82 5.30
N GLN A 213 0.54 -6.81 6.20
CA GLN A 213 -0.69 -7.24 6.88
C GLN A 213 -1.27 -6.12 7.76
N HIS A 214 -0.44 -5.36 8.46
CA HIS A 214 -0.90 -4.20 9.24
C HIS A 214 -1.44 -3.07 8.35
N MET A 215 -0.79 -2.77 7.23
CA MET A 215 -1.29 -1.80 6.26
C MET A 215 -2.65 -2.23 5.70
N ALA A 216 -2.78 -3.50 5.30
CA ALA A 216 -4.03 -4.08 4.83
C ALA A 216 -5.15 -3.98 5.88
N ALA A 217 -4.87 -4.38 7.12
CA ALA A 217 -5.82 -4.33 8.22
C ALA A 217 -6.33 -2.89 8.48
N TYR A 218 -5.46 -1.88 8.37
CA TYR A 218 -5.87 -0.49 8.50
C TYR A 218 -6.74 -0.03 7.33
N MET A 219 -6.35 -0.33 6.09
CA MET A 219 -7.11 0.04 4.90
C MET A 219 -8.47 -0.65 4.85
N TYR A 220 -8.62 -1.79 5.51
CA TYR A 220 -9.85 -2.56 5.46
C TYR A 220 -10.95 -2.06 6.39
N VAL A 221 -10.65 -1.14 7.31
CA VAL A 221 -11.66 -0.48 8.13
C VAL A 221 -12.62 0.30 7.20
N PRO A 222 -13.95 0.19 7.38
CA PRO A 222 -14.93 0.95 6.60
C PRO A 222 -14.95 2.42 7.07
N TRP A 223 -13.91 3.18 6.76
CA TRP A 223 -13.64 4.51 7.32
C TRP A 223 -14.78 5.52 7.13
N HIS A 224 -15.57 5.40 6.06
CA HIS A 224 -16.76 6.24 5.83
C HIS A 224 -17.84 6.10 6.92
N LEU A 225 -17.79 5.07 7.77
CA LEU A 225 -18.65 4.94 8.95
C LEU A 225 -18.12 5.73 10.16
N TYR A 226 -16.90 6.25 10.06
CA TYR A 226 -16.12 6.85 11.15
C TYR A 226 -15.55 8.22 10.77
N ASP A 227 -16.12 8.92 9.78
CA ASP A 227 -15.57 10.20 9.28
C ASP A 227 -15.46 11.28 10.38
N ASN A 228 -16.29 11.22 11.43
CA ASN A 228 -16.24 12.17 12.56
C ASN A 228 -15.22 11.79 13.65
N GLU A 229 -14.57 10.64 13.49
CA GLU A 229 -13.82 9.95 14.54
C GLU A 229 -12.31 10.08 14.38
N THR A 230 -11.88 10.41 13.17
CA THR A 230 -10.47 10.52 12.79
C THR A 230 -10.22 11.80 12.01
N GLU A 231 -8.98 12.30 12.07
CA GLU A 231 -8.55 13.38 11.17
C GLU A 231 -8.46 12.87 9.72
N LEU A 232 -8.55 13.77 8.74
CA LEU A 232 -8.52 13.40 7.32
C LEU A 232 -7.26 12.59 6.92
N ASP A 233 -6.11 12.92 7.52
CA ASP A 233 -4.81 12.30 7.25
C ASP A 233 -4.52 11.05 8.08
N HIS A 234 -5.53 10.47 8.74
CA HIS A 234 -5.36 9.33 9.65
C HIS A 234 -4.61 8.14 9.01
N ALA A 235 -4.92 7.81 7.76
CA ALA A 235 -4.26 6.74 7.02
C ALA A 235 -2.77 7.04 6.74
N HIS A 236 -2.46 8.28 6.37
CA HIS A 236 -1.08 8.72 6.15
C HIS A 236 -0.26 8.62 7.43
N ILE A 237 -0.84 9.02 8.57
CA ILE A 237 -0.18 8.89 9.87
C ILE A 237 0.08 7.42 10.19
N ALA A 238 -0.91 6.55 10.03
CA ALA A 238 -0.76 5.12 10.32
C ALA A 238 0.31 4.47 9.43
N PHE A 239 0.33 4.77 8.13
CA PHE A 239 1.32 4.24 7.20
C PHE A 239 2.72 4.75 7.48
N ARG A 240 2.86 6.06 7.73
CA ARG A 240 4.14 6.65 8.13
C ARG A 240 4.66 6.02 9.42
N TRP A 241 3.78 5.79 10.40
CA TRP A 241 4.14 5.12 11.64
C TRP A 241 4.64 3.70 11.38
N LEU A 242 3.89 2.89 10.62
CA LEU A 242 4.30 1.53 10.26
C LEU A 242 5.66 1.50 9.55
N LEU A 243 5.87 2.35 8.55
CA LEU A 243 7.13 2.45 7.82
C LEU A 243 8.30 2.87 8.71
N LEU A 244 8.10 3.83 9.63
CA LEU A 244 9.13 4.24 10.57
C LEU A 244 9.54 3.11 11.52
N LEU A 245 8.60 2.27 11.95
CA LEU A 245 8.93 1.10 12.78
C LEU A 245 9.75 0.07 12.01
N GLU A 246 9.46 -0.15 10.73
CA GLU A 246 10.27 -1.06 9.91
C GLU A 246 11.67 -0.48 9.69
N ILE A 247 11.80 0.83 9.43
CA ILE A 247 13.10 1.50 9.33
C ILE A 247 13.89 1.34 10.64
N ALA A 248 13.26 1.59 11.79
CA ALA A 248 13.91 1.42 13.09
C ALA A 248 14.36 -0.03 13.34
N ALA A 249 13.55 -1.00 12.93
CA ALA A 249 13.90 -2.42 13.03
C ALA A 249 15.09 -2.79 12.11
N ILE A 250 15.16 -2.24 10.90
CA ILE A 250 16.30 -2.42 9.98
C ILE A 250 17.57 -1.79 10.58
N GLU A 251 17.48 -0.53 11.04
CA GLU A 251 18.64 0.21 11.58
C GLU A 251 19.19 -0.41 12.87
N SER A 252 18.34 -1.03 13.68
CA SER A 252 18.75 -1.77 14.89
C SER A 252 19.24 -3.19 14.62
N GLY A 253 19.08 -3.69 13.39
CA GLY A 253 19.41 -5.06 13.01
C GLY A 253 18.43 -6.13 13.51
N GLU A 254 17.24 -5.74 14.00
CA GLU A 254 16.16 -6.68 14.34
C GLU A 254 15.64 -7.40 13.10
N VAL A 255 15.59 -6.71 11.96
CA VAL A 255 15.26 -7.27 10.64
C VAL A 255 16.39 -7.00 9.65
N PRO A 256 16.60 -7.87 8.65
CA PRO A 256 17.71 -7.71 7.71
C PRO A 256 17.49 -6.52 6.75
N ASP A 257 18.55 -5.76 6.49
CA ASP A 257 18.58 -4.78 5.40
C ASP A 257 18.79 -5.53 4.06
N VAL A 258 17.70 -5.75 3.32
CA VAL A 258 17.74 -6.50 2.07
C VAL A 258 17.89 -5.56 0.88
N LEU A 259 19.04 -5.63 0.22
CA LEU A 259 19.26 -4.97 -1.06
C LEU A 259 18.50 -5.69 -2.18
N PHE A 260 17.84 -4.94 -3.05
CA PHE A 260 17.11 -5.49 -4.20
C PHE A 260 17.97 -5.56 -5.46
N SER A 261 17.76 -6.59 -6.25
CA SER A 261 18.17 -6.68 -7.65
C SER A 261 17.37 -5.69 -8.50
N THR A 262 17.95 -5.26 -9.62
CA THR A 262 17.26 -4.43 -10.62
C THR A 262 16.29 -5.21 -11.50
N HIS A 263 16.28 -6.54 -11.42
CA HIS A 263 15.41 -7.41 -12.22
C HIS A 263 14.26 -7.97 -11.37
N PRO A 264 13.02 -7.98 -11.89
CA PRO A 264 11.90 -8.56 -11.16
C PRO A 264 11.96 -10.09 -11.15
N ARG A 265 11.35 -10.71 -10.14
CA ARG A 265 11.03 -12.15 -10.13
C ARG A 265 10.24 -12.51 -11.39
N LEU A 266 10.62 -13.63 -11.99
CA LEU A 266 9.93 -14.17 -13.16
C LEU A 266 8.63 -14.87 -12.74
N LEU A 267 7.63 -14.77 -13.59
CA LEU A 267 6.41 -15.56 -13.53
C LEU A 267 6.59 -16.72 -14.51
N TRP A 268 6.12 -17.93 -14.18
CA TRP A 268 6.03 -19.00 -15.15
C TRP A 268 5.02 -18.60 -16.21
N SER A 269 5.36 -18.86 -17.47
CA SER A 269 4.34 -18.86 -18.52
C SER A 269 3.75 -20.26 -18.62
N GLU A 270 2.52 -20.38 -19.11
CA GLU A 270 1.83 -21.65 -19.44
C GLU A 270 2.65 -22.60 -20.33
N THR A 271 3.82 -22.17 -20.84
CA THR A 271 4.74 -22.98 -21.65
C THR A 271 6.00 -23.46 -20.91
N GLY A 272 6.11 -23.27 -19.59
CA GLY A 272 7.25 -23.72 -18.79
C GLY A 272 8.56 -22.98 -19.05
N ARG A 273 8.51 -21.82 -19.74
CA ARG A 273 9.63 -20.89 -19.90
C ARG A 273 9.22 -19.55 -19.30
N GLY A 274 9.94 -19.07 -18.29
CA GLY A 274 9.68 -17.76 -17.68
C GLY A 274 9.75 -16.65 -18.74
N ARG A 275 8.70 -15.82 -18.83
CA ARG A 275 8.70 -14.66 -19.75
C ARG A 275 9.20 -13.42 -19.02
N TYR A 276 10.02 -12.63 -19.72
CA TYR A 276 10.23 -11.24 -19.37
C TYR A 276 8.98 -10.44 -19.74
N VAL A 277 8.65 -9.43 -18.93
CA VAL A 277 7.46 -8.57 -19.10
C VAL A 277 7.47 -7.79 -20.42
N GLU A 278 8.60 -7.76 -21.14
CA GLU A 278 8.70 -7.13 -22.47
C GLU A 278 7.80 -7.80 -23.53
N ASP A 279 7.44 -9.07 -23.37
CA ASP A 279 6.50 -9.75 -24.28
C ASP A 279 5.04 -9.32 -24.11
N VAL A 280 4.67 -8.67 -23.00
CA VAL A 280 3.28 -8.23 -22.75
C VAL A 280 2.99 -6.88 -23.41
N VAL A 281 4.02 -6.07 -23.70
CA VAL A 281 3.84 -4.77 -24.37
C VAL A 281 3.61 -4.94 -25.88
N ALA A 282 4.11 -6.03 -26.48
CA ALA A 282 3.91 -6.33 -27.89
C ALA A 282 2.47 -6.77 -28.22
N ASP A 283 1.80 -7.49 -27.32
CA ASP A 283 0.42 -7.99 -27.53
C ASP A 283 -0.68 -6.94 -27.27
N VAL A 284 -0.34 -5.79 -26.67
CA VAL A 284 -1.29 -4.67 -26.49
C VAL A 284 -1.20 -3.65 -27.63
N ALA A 285 -0.19 -3.78 -28.50
CA ALA A 285 0.04 -2.91 -29.66
C ALA A 285 -0.34 -3.53 -31.01
N ALA A 286 -0.95 -4.73 -31.01
CA ALA A 286 -1.50 -5.42 -32.19
C ALA A 286 -3.03 -5.52 -32.10
#